data_AF-A0A970H3K7-F1
#
_entry.id   AF-A0A970H3K7-F1
#
_cell.length_a   1.000
_cell.length_b   1.000
_cell.length_c   1.000
_cell.angle_alpha   90.00
_cell.angle_beta   90.00
_cell.angle_gamma   90.00
#
_symmetry.space_group_name_H-M   'P 1'
#
loop_
_entity.id
_entity.type
_entity.pdbx_description
1 polymer ?
#
loop_
_entity_poly.entity_id
_entity_poly.type
_entity_poly.pdbx_seq_one_letter_code
_entity_poly.pdbx_strand_id
1 'polypeptide(L)' 'MSTRVFKVTDYGVVPGKEEMQTEALQRVFDMCKEEGGTVVIPAGKYRTGGLRMWSDTT' A
#
# COMPACT_ATOMS: atom_id res chain seq x y z
N MET A 1 13.82 -15.05 -9.15
CA MET A 1 12.44 -14.57 -8.94
C MET A 1 12.54 -13.19 -8.31
N SER A 2 12.44 -12.14 -9.12
CA SER A 2 12.50 -10.77 -8.60
C SER A 2 11.13 -10.39 -8.05
N THR A 3 10.89 -10.66 -6.77
CA THR A 3 9.68 -10.19 -6.09
C THR A 3 9.68 -8.66 -6.13
N ARG A 4 8.74 -8.06 -6.86
CA ARG A 4 8.59 -6.60 -6.90
C ARG A 4 8.03 -6.13 -5.56
N VAL A 5 8.76 -5.22 -4.92
CA VAL A 5 8.43 -4.70 -3.60
C VAL A 5 7.91 -3.27 -3.76
N PHE A 6 6.65 -3.08 -3.41
CA PHE A 6 5.99 -1.77 -3.43
C PHE A 6 6.01 -1.18 -2.03
N LYS A 7 6.89 -0.19 -1.78
CA LYS A 7 6.94 0.51 -0.50
C LYS A 7 5.89 1.60 -0.47
N VAL A 8 4.94 1.53 0.46
CA VAL A 8 3.87 2.52 0.57
C VAL A 8 4.37 3.95 0.82
N THR A 9 5.56 4.09 1.42
CA THR A 9 6.20 5.41 1.66
C THR A 9 6.57 6.15 0.39
N ASP A 10 6.85 5.43 -0.71
CA ASP A 10 7.15 6.04 -2.00
C ASP A 10 5.88 6.66 -2.63
N TYR A 11 4.73 6.08 -2.32
CA TYR A 11 3.42 6.51 -2.80
C TYR A 11 2.73 7.55 -1.91
N GLY A 12 3.49 8.20 -1.02
CA GLY A 12 2.97 9.26 -0.15
C GLY A 12 2.26 8.77 1.11
N VAL A 13 2.39 7.48 1.45
CA VAL A 13 1.89 6.94 2.73
C VAL A 13 2.92 7.27 3.82
N VAL A 14 2.49 7.97 4.87
CA VAL A 14 3.37 8.56 5.87
C VAL A 14 2.94 8.05 7.24
N PRO A 15 3.80 7.32 7.95
CA PRO A 15 3.47 6.83 9.28
C PRO A 15 3.22 8.01 10.23
N GLY A 16 2.11 7.96 10.97
CA GLY A 16 1.71 8.97 11.93
C GLY A 16 0.90 10.12 11.35
N LYS A 17 0.55 10.09 10.05
CA LYS A 17 -0.31 11.12 9.46
C LYS A 17 -1.74 10.99 9.98
N GLU A 18 -2.31 12.10 10.46
CA GLU A 18 -3.70 12.14 10.93
C GLU A 18 -4.72 12.14 9.77
N GLU A 19 -4.27 12.50 8.57
CA GLU A 19 -5.05 12.46 7.34
C GLU A 19 -5.24 11.02 6.86
N MET A 20 -6.39 10.77 6.20
CA MET A 20 -6.68 9.47 5.61
C MET A 20 -5.75 9.21 4.42
N GLN A 21 -5.05 8.09 4.47
CA GLN A 21 -4.12 7.66 3.41
C GLN A 21 -4.70 6.55 2.54
N THR A 22 -6.03 6.42 2.55
CA THR A 22 -6.77 5.36 1.86
C THR A 22 -6.52 5.38 0.35
N GLU A 23 -6.47 6.57 -0.28
CA GLU A 23 -6.24 6.71 -1.72
C GLU A 23 -4.81 6.31 -2.12
N ALA A 24 -3.83 6.72 -1.32
CA ALA A 24 -2.43 6.36 -1.55
C ALA A 24 -2.24 4.85 -1.43
N LEU A 25 -2.80 4.22 -0.39
CA LEU A 25 -2.79 2.77 -0.23
C LEU A 25 -3.52 2.04 -1.36
N GLN A 26 -4.72 2.50 -1.75
CA GLN A 26 -5.47 1.93 -2.88
C GLN A 26 -4.64 1.93 -4.17
N ARG A 27 -3.93 3.02 -4.48
CA ARG A 27 -3.02 3.04 -5.63
C ARG A 27 -1.91 2.00 -5.55
N VAL A 28 -1.31 1.81 -4.37
CA VAL A 28 -0.26 0.78 -4.21
C VAL A 28 -0.84 -0.62 -4.47
N PHE A 29 -2.03 -0.90 -3.95
CA PHE A 29 -2.72 -2.17 -4.20
C PHE A 29 -3.10 -2.34 -5.66
N ASP A 30 -3.55 -1.30 -6.36
CA ASP A 30 -3.90 -1.37 -7.78
C ASP A 30 -2.67 -1.66 -8.65
N MET A 31 -1.53 -1.01 -8.39
CA MET A 31 -0.29 -1.32 -9.11
C MET A 31 0.25 -2.70 -8.76
N CYS A 32 0.16 -3.11 -7.50
CA CYS A 32 0.54 -4.45 -7.08
C CYS A 32 -0.34 -5.52 -7.74
N LYS A 33 -1.61 -5.22 -8.02
CA LYS A 33 -2.53 -6.10 -8.75
C LYS A 33 -2.19 -6.17 -10.24
N GLU A 34 -1.84 -5.06 -10.88
CA GLU A 34 -1.47 -5.06 -12.30
C GLU A 34 -0.13 -5.77 -12.55
N GLU A 35 0.86 -5.55 -11.68
CA GLU A 35 2.22 -6.04 -11.90
C GLU A 35 2.56 -7.33 -11.14
N GLY A 36 1.80 -7.67 -10.09
CA GLY A 36 2.08 -8.76 -9.15
C GLY A 36 3.26 -8.44 -8.22
N GLY A 37 3.08 -8.54 -6.90
CA GLY A 37 4.16 -8.23 -5.97
C GLY A 37 3.80 -8.25 -4.49
N THR A 38 4.65 -7.61 -3.69
CA THR A 38 4.51 -7.50 -2.23
C THR A 38 4.45 -6.04 -1.81
N VAL A 39 3.40 -5.67 -1.06
CA VAL A 39 3.27 -4.32 -0.51
C VAL A 39 3.92 -4.26 0.86
N VAL A 40 4.95 -3.43 1.01
CA VAL A 40 5.66 -3.26 2.29
C VAL A 40 5.18 -1.99 2.98
N ILE A 41 4.54 -2.20 4.13
CA ILE A 41 4.12 -1.15 5.05
C ILE A 41 5.11 -1.13 6.23
N PRO A 42 5.97 -0.09 6.35
CA PRO A 42 6.90 -0.01 7.47
C PRO A 42 6.16 0.19 8.80
N ALA A 43 6.85 -0.03 9.92
CA ALA A 43 6.23 0.14 11.24
C ALA A 43 5.75 1.59 11.44
N GLY A 44 4.46 1.75 11.73
CA GLY A 44 3.85 3.07 11.89
C GLY A 44 2.34 3.02 12.09
N LYS A 45 1.76 4.16 12.46
CA LYS A 45 0.31 4.33 12.52
C LYS A 45 -0.17 4.90 11.19
N TYR A 46 -0.98 4.15 10.47
CA TYR A 46 -1.59 4.60 9.23
C TYR A 46 -3.08 4.78 9.45
N ARG A 47 -3.59 5.99 9.22
CA ARG A 47 -5.02 6.24 9.21
C ARG A 47 -5.57 5.86 7.85
N THR A 48 -6.34 4.79 7.81
CA THR A 48 -6.99 4.29 6.60
C THR A 48 -8.47 4.10 6.91
N GLY A 49 -9.31 4.34 5.91
CA GLY A 49 -10.69 3.87 5.94
C GLY A 49 -10.78 2.41 5.49
N GLY A 50 -11.92 2.04 4.93
CA GLY A 50 -12.10 0.74 4.27
C GLY A 50 -11.13 0.58 3.10
N LEU A 51 -10.24 -0.40 3.21
CA LEU A 51 -9.35 -0.80 2.12
C LEU A 51 -9.99 -1.94 1.35
N ARG A 52 -9.95 -1.85 0.02
CA ARG A 52 -10.44 -2.91 -0.85
C ARG A 52 -9.24 -3.77 -1.23
N MET A 53 -9.24 -5.00 -0.73
CA MET A 53 -8.22 -6.00 -1.05
C MET A 53 -8.59 -6.76 -2.32
N TRP A 54 -7.58 -7.12 -3.11
CA TRP A 54 -7.71 -7.91 -4.32
C TRP A 54 -7.10 -9.31 -4.11
N SER A 55 -7.56 -10.29 -4.88
CA SER A 55 -7.24 -11.71 -4.68
C SER A 55 -5.77 -12.10 -4.91
N ASP A 56 -4.96 -11.20 -5.48
CA ASP A 56 -3.57 -11.46 -5.87
C ASP A 56 -2.58 -10.50 -5.17
N THR A 57 -2.90 -10.09 -3.95
CA THR A 57 -2.04 -9.18 -3.19
C THR A 57 -1.67 -9.81 -1.85
N THR A 58 -0.36 -9.88 -1.57
CA THR A 58 0.21 -10.37 -0.31
C THR A 58 0.68 -9.21 0.56
#